data_AF-A0A661HZ90-F1
#
_entry.id   AF-A0A661HZ90-F1
#
_cell.length_a   1.000
_cell.length_b   1.000
_cell.length_c   1.000
_cell.angle_alpha   90.00
_cell.angle_beta   90.00
_cell.angle_gamma   90.00
#
_symmetry.space_group_name_H-M   'P 1'
#
loop_
_entity.id
_entity.type
_entity.pdbx_description
1 polymer ?
#
loop_
_entity_poly.entity_id
_entity_poly.type
_entity_poly.pdbx_seq_one_letter_code
_entity_poly.pdbx_strand_id
1 'polypeptide(L)'
;MTFIEFKKLLLDAEISLPKFSKLIKVSEKNIQSYKKKGEVPNPIAVVAVCFAQMNKIGVDYRPFVEVLGLTAKTKKGVGFAKKAKDTSEDPVKSE
;
A
#
# COMPACT_ATOMS: atom_id res chain seq x y z
N MET A 1 3.43 -11.98 14.07
CA MET A 1 4.17 -12.91 13.17
C MET A 1 5.40 -12.20 12.63
N THR A 2 6.49 -12.94 12.50
CA THR A 2 7.74 -12.43 11.95
C THR A 2 7.62 -12.19 10.45
N PHE A 3 8.50 -11.37 9.89
CA PHE A 3 8.58 -11.19 8.44
C PHE A 3 8.87 -12.51 7.68
N ILE A 4 9.57 -13.45 8.32
CA ILE A 4 9.88 -14.76 7.74
C ILE A 4 8.60 -15.62 7.65
N GLU A 5 7.82 -15.70 8.72
CA GLU A 5 6.53 -16.41 8.74
C GLU A 5 5.56 -15.84 7.71
N PHE A 6 5.50 -14.51 7.62
CA PHE A 6 4.71 -13.83 6.59
C PHE A 6 5.12 -14.25 5.18
N LYS A 7 6.42 -14.36 4.87
CA LYS A 7 6.87 -14.83 3.55
C LYS A 7 6.49 -16.27 3.28
N LYS A 8 6.47 -17.15 4.30
CA LYS A 8 5.99 -18.52 4.14
C LYS A 8 4.51 -18.55 3.73
N LEU A 9 3.68 -17.74 4.39
CA LEU A 9 2.26 -17.60 4.04
C LEU A 9 2.05 -17.08 2.60
N LEU A 10 2.93 -16.21 2.10
CA LEU A 10 2.85 -15.76 0.70
C LEU A 10 3.14 -16.91 -0.29
N LEU A 11 4.06 -17.81 0.05
CA LEU A 11 4.31 -19.02 -0.74
C LEU A 11 3.10 -19.96 -0.68
N ASP A 12 2.55 -20.19 0.50
CA ASP A 12 1.35 -21.02 0.70
C ASP A 12 0.12 -20.46 -0.03
N ALA A 13 0.04 -19.14 -0.18
CA ALA A 13 -0.99 -18.42 -0.93
C ALA A 13 -0.70 -18.30 -2.43
N GLU A 14 0.39 -18.88 -2.92
CA GLU A 14 0.87 -18.79 -4.31
C GLU A 14 0.89 -17.35 -4.86
N ILE A 15 1.45 -16.41 -4.09
CA ILE A 15 1.53 -15.01 -4.48
C ILE A 15 2.87 -14.40 -4.12
N SER A 16 3.42 -13.62 -5.05
CA SER A 16 4.66 -12.88 -4.78
C SER A 16 4.38 -11.64 -3.93
N LEU A 17 5.40 -11.17 -3.22
CA LEU A 17 5.33 -9.93 -2.42
C LEU A 17 4.81 -8.72 -3.23
N PRO A 18 5.28 -8.45 -4.47
CA PRO A 18 4.75 -7.34 -5.26
C PRO A 18 3.27 -7.51 -5.63
N LYS A 19 2.84 -8.74 -5.96
CA LYS A 19 1.43 -9.04 -6.28
C LYS A 19 0.54 -8.88 -5.05
N PHE A 20 0.97 -9.39 -3.91
CA PHE A 20 0.27 -9.25 -2.63
C PHE A 20 0.10 -7.77 -2.26
N SER A 21 1.19 -7.01 -2.33
CA SER A 21 1.23 -5.57 -2.10
C SER A 21 0.21 -4.81 -2.97
N LYS A 22 0.20 -5.11 -4.27
CA LYS A 22 -0.73 -4.51 -5.24
C LYS A 22 -2.19 -4.87 -4.95
N LEU A 23 -2.46 -6.12 -4.57
CA LEU A 23 -3.80 -6.63 -4.30
C LEU A 23 -4.44 -5.94 -3.10
N ILE A 24 -3.69 -5.77 -2.00
CA ILE A 24 -4.19 -5.10 -0.78
C ILE A 24 -4.03 -3.57 -0.79
N LYS A 25 -3.53 -3.01 -1.89
CA LYS A 25 -3.27 -1.56 -2.09
C LYS A 25 -2.36 -0.93 -1.02
N VAL A 26 -1.42 -1.70 -0.50
CA VAL A 26 -0.36 -1.23 0.41
C VAL A 26 0.93 -1.16 -0.39
N SER A 27 1.73 -0.10 -0.26
CA SER A 27 2.98 0.02 -1.03
C SER A 27 4.00 -1.06 -0.64
N GLU A 28 4.73 -1.56 -1.63
CA GLU A 28 5.73 -2.60 -1.40
C GLU A 28 6.83 -2.12 -0.44
N LYS A 29 7.23 -0.85 -0.58
CA LYS A 29 8.18 -0.19 0.35
C LYS A 29 7.71 -0.24 1.80
N ASN A 30 6.41 -0.03 2.06
CA ASN A 30 5.87 -0.12 3.41
C ASN A 30 5.97 -1.55 3.93
N ILE A 31 5.59 -2.55 3.12
CA ILE A 31 5.66 -3.96 3.52
C ILE A 31 7.12 -4.37 3.78
N GLN A 32 8.04 -4.01 2.89
CA GLN A 32 9.47 -4.33 3.05
C GLN A 32 10.10 -3.69 4.29
N SER A 33 9.60 -2.53 4.75
CA SER A 33 10.10 -1.86 5.95
C SER A 33 9.97 -2.72 7.22
N TYR A 34 9.01 -3.65 7.24
CA TYR A 34 8.78 -4.56 8.38
C TYR A 34 9.84 -5.63 8.52
N LYS A 35 10.62 -5.92 7.46
CA LYS A 35 11.79 -6.82 7.55
C LYS A 35 12.79 -6.34 8.63
N LYS A 36 12.99 -5.02 8.74
CA LYS A 36 13.90 -4.41 9.72
C LYS A 36 13.28 -4.28 11.12
N LYS A 37 11.96 -4.16 11.20
CA LYS A 37 11.19 -4.04 12.45
C LYS A 37 10.91 -5.39 13.12
N GLY A 38 11.22 -6.49 12.46
CA GLY A 38 11.02 -7.86 12.95
C GLY A 38 9.61 -8.40 12.69
N GLU A 39 8.58 -7.57 12.89
CA GLU A 39 7.18 -8.00 12.85
C GLU A 39 6.34 -7.31 11.78
N VAL A 40 5.36 -8.06 11.26
CA VAL A 40 4.36 -7.60 10.30
C VAL A 40 3.11 -7.13 11.06
N PRO A 41 2.49 -5.99 10.69
CA PRO A 41 1.27 -5.50 11.33
C PRO A 41 0.13 -6.53 11.32
N ASN A 42 -0.63 -6.59 12.41
CA ASN A 42 -1.73 -7.55 12.59
C ASN A 42 -2.72 -7.60 11.42
N PRO A 43 -3.17 -6.47 10.82
CA PRO A 43 -4.08 -6.55 9.67
C PRO A 43 -3.48 -7.23 8.44
N ILE A 44 -2.19 -6.99 8.15
CA ILE A 44 -1.49 -7.63 7.03
C ILE A 44 -1.30 -9.12 7.30
N ALA A 45 -0.98 -9.47 8.55
CA ALA A 45 -0.85 -10.84 9.01
C ALA A 45 -2.14 -11.64 8.84
N VAL A 46 -3.28 -11.08 9.27
CA VAL A 46 -4.61 -11.70 9.10
C VAL A 46 -4.90 -11.97 7.62
N VAL A 47 -4.67 -10.98 6.75
CA VAL A 47 -4.92 -11.14 5.31
C VAL A 47 -4.06 -12.24 4.69
N ALA A 48 -2.77 -12.30 5.03
CA ALA A 48 -1.87 -13.34 4.53
C ALA A 48 -2.32 -14.75 4.94
N VAL A 49 -2.77 -14.93 6.19
CA VAL A 49 -3.31 -16.22 6.67
C VAL A 49 -4.58 -16.59 5.92
N CYS A 50 -5.50 -15.65 5.72
CA CYS A 50 -6.73 -15.91 4.97
C CYS A 50 -6.45 -16.33 3.52
N PHE A 51 -5.51 -15.66 2.84
CA PHE A 51 -5.14 -16.03 1.47
C PHE A 51 -4.49 -17.41 1.39
N ALA A 52 -3.59 -17.72 2.31
CA ALA A 52 -2.96 -19.04 2.38
C ALA A 52 -4.01 -20.14 2.64
N GLN A 53 -4.94 -19.91 3.57
CA GLN A 53 -5.98 -20.87 3.87
C GLN A 53 -6.97 -21.07 2.72
N MET A 54 -7.38 -19.98 2.04
CA MET A 54 -8.23 -20.07 0.85
C MET A 54 -7.54 -20.83 -0.27
N ASN A 55 -6.27 -20.55 -0.54
CA ASN A 55 -5.49 -21.28 -1.54
C ASN A 55 -5.40 -22.77 -1.21
N LYS A 56 -5.16 -23.11 0.07
CA LYS A 56 -5.09 -24.50 0.55
C LYS A 56 -6.39 -25.29 0.32
N ILE A 57 -7.55 -24.63 0.36
CA ILE A 57 -8.85 -25.27 0.10
C ILE A 57 -9.30 -25.13 -1.37
N GLY A 58 -8.42 -24.70 -2.28
CA GLY A 58 -8.71 -24.58 -3.70
C GLY A 58 -9.57 -23.37 -4.08
N VAL A 59 -9.65 -22.37 -3.21
CA VAL A 59 -10.45 -21.16 -3.42
C VAL A 59 -9.55 -20.03 -3.93
N ASP A 60 -9.85 -19.52 -5.13
CA ASP A 60 -9.19 -18.34 -5.65
C ASP A 60 -9.70 -17.07 -4.96
N TYR A 61 -8.84 -16.44 -4.17
CA TYR A 61 -9.18 -15.29 -3.34
C TYR A 61 -9.07 -13.95 -4.06
N ARG A 62 -8.38 -13.88 -5.22
CA ARG A 62 -8.17 -12.60 -5.92
C ARG A 62 -9.50 -11.93 -6.30
N PRO A 63 -10.50 -12.64 -6.86
CA PRO A 63 -11.79 -12.03 -7.22
C PRO A 63 -12.52 -11.41 -6.03
N PHE A 64 -12.48 -12.04 -4.85
CA PHE A 64 -13.14 -11.51 -3.65
C PHE A 64 -12.54 -10.17 -3.21
N VAL A 65 -11.23 -10.01 -3.36
CA VAL A 65 -10.54 -8.77 -2.99
C VAL A 65 -10.75 -7.70 -4.04
N GLU A 66 -10.78 -8.07 -5.32
CA GLU A 66 -11.00 -7.13 -6.42
C GLU A 66 -12.38 -6.47 -6.37
N VAL A 67 -13.43 -7.23 -5.98
CA VAL A 67 -14.80 -6.72 -5.80
C VAL A 67 -14.89 -5.62 -4.74
N LEU A 68 -13.96 -5.57 -3.78
CA LEU A 68 -13.93 -4.51 -2.76
C LEU A 68 -13.57 -3.13 -3.33
N GLY A 69 -13.04 -3.05 -4.56
CA GLY A 69 -12.72 -1.77 -5.19
C GLY A 69 -11.65 -0.97 -4.42
N LEU A 70 -10.72 -1.66 -3.76
CA LEU A 70 -9.73 -1.01 -2.88
C LEU A 70 -8.91 0.04 -3.64
N THR A 71 -8.69 1.19 -2.99
CA THR A 71 -7.84 2.27 -3.51
C THR A 71 -6.60 2.43 -2.67
N ALA A 72 -5.47 2.75 -3.32
CA ALA A 72 -4.25 3.07 -2.59
C ALA A 72 -4.47 4.35 -1.78
N LYS A 73 -4.04 4.33 -0.52
CA LYS A 73 -4.03 5.55 0.30
C LYS A 73 -3.01 6.52 -0.26
N THR A 74 -3.45 7.44 -1.10
CA THR A 74 -2.69 8.62 -1.48
C THR A 74 -2.84 9.65 -0.37
N LYS A 75 -1.73 10.26 0.06
CA LYS A 75 -1.82 11.46 0.88
C LYS A 75 -2.43 12.55 -0.01
N LYS A 76 -3.74 12.85 0.14
CA LYS A 76 -4.30 14.10 -0.38
C LYS A 76 -3.47 15.24 0.25
N GLY A 77 -2.90 16.08 -0.62
CA GLY A 77 -1.67 16.81 -0.35
C GLY A 77 -1.69 17.78 0.84
N VAL A 78 -0.56 17.79 1.55
CA VAL A 78 -0.01 18.99 2.21
C VAL A 78 1.50 18.94 1.95
N GLY A 79 1.86 18.93 0.66
CA GLY A 79 3.24 18.94 0.19
C GLY A 79 3.43 20.20 -0.63
N PHE A 80 4.04 21.21 -0.01
CA PHE A 80 4.59 22.44 -0.58
C PHE A 80 3.94 22.90 -1.89
N ALA A 81 2.80 23.59 -1.78
CA ALA A 81 2.49 24.60 -2.78
C ALA A 81 3.70 25.55 -2.83
N LYS A 82 4.45 25.54 -3.93
CA LYS A 82 5.43 26.58 -4.24
C LYS A 82 4.70 27.91 -4.01
N LYS A 83 5.18 28.74 -3.07
CA LYS A 83 4.82 30.16 -3.07
C LYS A 83 5.22 30.67 -4.46
N ALA A 84 4.23 30.92 -5.31
CA ALA A 84 4.45 31.72 -6.50
C ALA A 84 5.01 33.05 -5.99
N LYS A 85 6.21 33.40 -6.47
CA LYS A 85 6.80 34.71 -6.26
C LYS A 85 5.86 35.68 -6.99
N ASP A 86 5.13 36.48 -6.23
CA ASP A 86 4.34 37.58 -6.76
C ASP A 86 5.33 38.65 -7.23
N THR A 87 5.66 38.62 -8.52
CA THR A 87 6.28 39.75 -9.20
C THR A 87 5.12 40.53 -9.82
N SER A 88 4.49 41.39 -9.03
CA SER A 88 3.63 42.44 -9.55
C SER A 88 4.51 43.65 -9.86
N GLU A 89 4.83 43.80 -11.13
CA GLU A 89 5.18 45.10 -11.72
C GLU A 89 3.94 46.03 -11.67
N ASP A 90 4.25 47.33 -11.62
CA ASP A 90 3.49 48.56 -11.35
C ASP A 90 2.00 48.69 -11.77
N PRO A 91 1.33 49.70 -11.19
CA PRO A 91 0.62 50.62 -12.08
C PRO A 91 1.00 52.10 -11.86
N VAL A 92 1.36 52.70 -12.98
CA VAL A 92 1.28 54.13 -13.30
C VAL A 92 -0.13 54.68 -13.03
N LYS A 93 -0.21 55.88 -12.43
CA LYS A 93 -1.25 56.92 -12.62
C LYS A 93 -0.62 58.26 -12.18
N SER A 94 -0.24 59.21 -13.04
CA SER A 94 -1.06 60.26 -13.69
C SER A 94 -2.15 60.87 -12.79
N GLU A 95 -1.85 62.01 -12.16
CA GLU A 95 -2.46 63.33 -12.38
C GLU A 95 -1.59 64.43 -11.74
#